data_AF-A0A964JE82-F1
#
_entry.id   AF-A0A964JE82-F1
#
_cell.length_a   1.000
_cell.length_b   1.000
_cell.length_c   1.000
_cell.angle_alpha   90.00
_cell.angle_beta   90.00
_cell.angle_gamma   90.00
#
_symmetry.space_group_name_H-M   'P 1'
#
loop_
_entity.id
_entity.type
_entity.pdbx_description
1 polymer ?
#
loop_
_entity_poly.entity_id
_entity_poly.type
_entity_poly.pdbx_seq_one_letter_code
_entity_poly.pdbx_strand_id
1 'polypeptide(L)'
;MTDAAEYRRHAQDALARDNLELAVVYLQNAVRQDPHDRESHLTLGRLLRLAGQGERATACYRACLERFPGDSVTRMGLAALGQKPAPDRLPDEVVLYVFDRNARAYESNYERLRIQEAIMRME
;
A
#
# COMPACT_ATOMS: atom_id res chain seq x y z
N MET A 1 1.50 14.78 -19.42
CA MET A 1 0.86 13.47 -19.28
C MET A 1 1.23 12.96 -17.90
N THR A 2 0.30 12.99 -16.95
CA THR A 2 0.55 12.59 -15.55
C THR A 2 0.74 11.07 -15.50
N ASP A 3 1.92 10.61 -15.12
CA ASP A 3 2.30 9.20 -15.04
C ASP A 3 1.64 8.54 -13.80
N ALA A 4 1.34 7.24 -13.84
CA ALA A 4 0.81 6.48 -12.70
C ALA A 4 1.69 6.63 -11.45
N ALA A 5 3.01 6.76 -11.62
CA ALA A 5 3.96 7.03 -10.55
C ALA A 5 3.71 8.37 -9.84
N GLU A 6 3.24 9.39 -10.55
CA GLU A 6 2.92 10.70 -9.99
C GLU A 6 1.66 10.62 -9.12
N TYR A 7 0.61 9.96 -9.62
CA TYR A 7 -0.58 9.69 -8.81
C TYR A 7 -0.26 8.87 -7.56
N ARG A 8 0.66 7.89 -7.65
CA ARG A 8 1.10 7.11 -6.50
C ARG A 8 1.82 7.97 -5.45
N ARG A 9 2.67 8.91 -5.87
CA ARG A 9 3.31 9.87 -4.97
C ARG A 9 2.29 10.77 -4.28
N HIS A 10 1.34 11.32 -5.02
CA HIS A 10 0.27 12.12 -4.44
C HIS A 10 -0.60 11.33 -3.44
N ALA A 11 -0.85 10.04 -3.71
CA ALA A 11 -1.50 9.17 -2.76
C ALA A 11 -0.67 9.00 -1.47
N GLN A 12 0.64 8.82 -1.57
CA GLN A 12 1.53 8.73 -0.41
C GLN A 12 1.53 10.01 0.42
N ASP A 13 1.58 11.17 -0.23
CA ASP A 13 1.52 12.47 0.44
C ASP A 13 0.18 12.68 1.15
N ALA A 14 -0.93 12.27 0.52
CA ALA A 14 -2.25 12.32 1.13
C ALA A 14 -2.34 11.39 2.36
N LEU A 15 -1.77 10.17 2.27
CA LEU A 15 -1.68 9.25 3.41
C LEU A 15 -0.82 9.82 4.56
N ALA A 16 0.28 10.48 4.25
CA ALA A 16 1.13 11.13 5.25
C ALA A 16 0.40 12.27 5.99
N ARG A 17 -0.64 12.84 5.36
CA ARG A 17 -1.51 13.88 5.93
C ARG A 17 -2.82 13.33 6.49
N ASP A 18 -2.94 12.01 6.63
CA ASP A 18 -4.13 11.29 7.10
C ASP A 18 -5.41 11.58 6.27
N ASN A 19 -5.24 12.00 5.01
CA ASN A 19 -6.35 12.27 4.11
C ASN A 19 -6.64 11.02 3.26
N LEU A 20 -7.37 10.07 3.86
CA LEU A 20 -7.66 8.77 3.28
C LEU A 20 -8.53 8.88 2.01
N GLU A 21 -9.49 9.80 1.98
CA GLU A 21 -10.37 10.01 0.83
C GLU A 21 -9.58 10.47 -0.39
N LEU A 22 -8.69 11.44 -0.21
CA LEU A 22 -7.85 11.96 -1.29
C LEU A 22 -6.82 10.91 -1.75
N ALA A 23 -6.26 10.14 -0.83
CA ALA A 23 -5.38 9.02 -1.16
C ALA A 23 -6.08 7.98 -2.04
N VAL A 24 -7.32 7.62 -1.73
CA VAL A 24 -8.14 6.71 -2.55
C VAL A 24 -8.35 7.27 -3.95
N VAL A 25 -8.67 8.56 -4.09
CA VAL A 25 -8.84 9.20 -5.41
C VAL A 25 -7.55 9.12 -6.23
N TYR A 26 -6.40 9.43 -5.63
CA TYR A 26 -5.11 9.34 -6.32
C TYR A 26 -4.76 7.90 -6.71
N LEU A 27 -5.00 6.91 -5.85
CA LEU A 27 -4.75 5.50 -6.19
C LEU A 27 -5.68 5.00 -7.29
N GLN A 28 -6.94 5.44 -7.33
CA GLN A 28 -7.85 5.13 -8.44
C GLN A 28 -7.39 5.74 -9.76
N ASN A 29 -6.79 6.93 -9.73
CA ASN A 29 -6.17 7.51 -10.92
C ASN A 29 -4.91 6.71 -11.33
N ALA A 30 -4.07 6.33 -10.37
CA ALA A 30 -2.87 5.53 -10.64
C ALA A 30 -3.22 4.19 -11.32
N VAL A 31 -4.19 3.45 -10.77
CA VAL A 31 -4.68 2.19 -11.35
C VAL A 31 -5.31 2.37 -12.73
N ARG A 32 -5.97 3.51 -12.98
CA ARG A 32 -6.53 3.80 -14.31
C ARG A 32 -5.47 4.11 -15.35
N GLN A 33 -4.39 4.80 -14.95
CA GLN A 33 -3.28 5.11 -15.86
C GLN A 33 -2.41 3.89 -16.12
N ASP A 34 -2.09 3.14 -15.08
CA ASP A 34 -1.34 1.88 -15.19
C ASP A 34 -2.07 0.77 -14.43
N PRO A 35 -2.85 -0.06 -15.14
CA PRO A 35 -3.45 -1.25 -14.56
C PRO A 35 -2.43 -2.29 -14.06
N HIS A 36 -1.16 -2.21 -14.48
CA HIS A 36 -0.09 -3.10 -14.01
C HIS A 36 0.64 -2.54 -12.78
N ASP A 37 0.19 -1.42 -12.23
CA ASP A 37 0.69 -0.92 -10.95
C ASP A 37 0.10 -1.72 -9.78
N ARG A 38 0.75 -2.86 -9.52
CA ARG A 38 0.43 -3.78 -8.42
C ARG A 38 0.37 -3.06 -7.07
N GLU A 39 1.29 -2.13 -6.79
CA GLU A 39 1.34 -1.45 -5.48
C GLU A 39 0.16 -0.52 -5.28
N SER A 40 -0.27 0.19 -6.33
CA SER A 40 -1.46 1.03 -6.27
C SER A 40 -2.73 0.21 -6.07
N HIS A 41 -2.85 -0.94 -6.74
CA HIS A 41 -3.94 -1.89 -6.53
C HIS A 41 -4.00 -2.40 -5.08
N LEU A 42 -2.87 -2.85 -4.55
CA LEU A 42 -2.75 -3.36 -3.18
C LEU A 42 -3.08 -2.29 -2.14
N THR A 43 -2.52 -1.09 -2.31
CA THR A 43 -2.75 0.02 -1.39
C THR A 43 -4.23 0.44 -1.43
N LEU A 44 -4.84 0.55 -2.61
CA LEU A 44 -6.26 0.88 -2.75
C LEU A 44 -7.16 -0.13 -2.04
N GLY A 45 -6.96 -1.43 -2.30
CA GLY A 45 -7.73 -2.49 -1.63
C GLY A 45 -7.56 -2.47 -0.11
N ARG A 46 -6.33 -2.19 0.37
CA ARG A 46 -6.04 -2.08 1.81
C ARG A 46 -6.78 -0.91 2.45
N LEU A 47 -6.76 0.27 1.83
CA LEU A 47 -7.45 1.45 2.36
C LEU A 47 -8.96 1.24 2.38
N LEU A 48 -9.54 0.68 1.32
CA LEU A 48 -10.97 0.38 1.26
C LEU A 48 -11.38 -0.63 2.36
N ARG A 49 -10.55 -1.65 2.63
CA ARG A 49 -10.78 -2.59 3.72
C ARG A 49 -10.76 -1.89 5.09
N LEU A 50 -9.74 -1.04 5.33
CA LEU A 50 -9.63 -0.31 6.60
C LEU A 50 -10.78 0.68 6.80
N ALA A 51 -11.31 1.25 5.71
CA ALA A 51 -12.50 2.10 5.72
C ALA A 51 -13.83 1.32 5.84
N GLY A 52 -13.80 0.01 6.09
CA GLY A 52 -15.00 -0.83 6.22
C GLY A 52 -15.70 -1.16 4.89
N GLN A 53 -15.15 -0.76 3.75
CA GLN A 53 -15.75 -0.94 2.42
C GLN A 53 -15.33 -2.29 1.81
N GLY A 54 -15.68 -3.38 2.50
CA GLY A 54 -15.22 -4.73 2.17
C GLY A 54 -15.55 -5.22 0.75
N GLU A 55 -16.71 -4.84 0.22
CA GLU A 55 -17.13 -5.19 -1.15
C GLU A 55 -16.24 -4.51 -2.20
N ARG A 56 -15.99 -3.20 -2.02
CA ARG A 56 -15.10 -2.43 -2.91
C ARG A 56 -13.66 -2.93 -2.81
N ALA A 57 -13.19 -3.25 -1.61
CA ALA A 57 -11.89 -3.86 -1.40
C ALA A 57 -11.77 -5.21 -2.11
N THR A 58 -12.81 -6.06 -2.01
CA THR A 58 -12.87 -7.35 -2.71
C THR A 58 -12.76 -7.17 -4.22
N ALA A 59 -13.50 -6.23 -4.80
CA ALA A 59 -13.43 -5.92 -6.23
C ALA A 59 -12.02 -5.48 -6.64
N CYS A 60 -11.38 -4.60 -5.87
CA CYS A 60 -10.00 -4.17 -6.14
C CYS A 60 -8.99 -5.31 -6.08
N TYR A 61 -9.07 -6.18 -5.06
CA TYR A 61 -8.16 -7.32 -4.94
C TYR A 61 -8.39 -8.37 -6.02
N ARG A 62 -9.64 -8.65 -6.41
CA ARG A 62 -9.94 -9.55 -7.53
C ARG A 62 -9.37 -9.02 -8.84
N ALA A 63 -9.59 -7.73 -9.12
CA ALA A 63 -9.03 -7.07 -10.29
C ALA A 63 -7.48 -7.09 -10.29
N CYS A 64 -6.85 -7.02 -9.12
CA CYS A 64 -5.40 -7.20 -9.02
C CYS A 64 -4.99 -8.64 -9.34
N LEU A 65 -5.69 -9.65 -8.82
CA LEU A 65 -5.40 -11.07 -9.10
C LEU A 65 -5.67 -11.48 -10.56
N GLU A 66 -6.56 -10.79 -11.28
CA GLU A 66 -6.73 -11.01 -12.72
C GLU A 66 -5.43 -10.71 -13.50
N ARG A 67 -4.63 -9.75 -13.02
CA ARG A 67 -3.39 -9.29 -13.65
C ARG A 67 -2.15 -9.93 -13.02
N PHE A 68 -2.22 -10.20 -11.72
CA PHE A 68 -1.18 -10.84 -10.93
C PHE A 68 -1.73 -12.10 -10.25
N PRO A 69 -2.03 -13.18 -11.00
CA PRO A 69 -2.65 -14.38 -10.43
C PRO A 69 -1.84 -15.02 -9.32
N GLY A 70 -0.52 -14.81 -9.33
CA GLY A 70 0.48 -15.32 -8.38
C GLY A 70 0.56 -14.57 -7.05
N ASP A 71 -0.09 -13.42 -6.93
CA ASP A 71 0.21 -12.45 -5.87
C ASP A 71 -0.26 -12.88 -4.48
N SER A 72 0.67 -13.27 -3.60
CA SER A 72 0.31 -13.80 -2.28
C SER A 72 -0.19 -12.69 -1.35
N VAL A 73 0.30 -11.46 -1.52
CA VAL A 73 -0.13 -10.30 -0.72
C VAL A 73 -1.60 -9.97 -0.99
N THR A 74 -2.02 -9.95 -2.24
CA THR A 74 -3.40 -9.69 -2.65
C THR A 74 -4.32 -10.80 -2.20
N ARG A 75 -3.89 -12.07 -2.28
CA ARG A 75 -4.66 -13.20 -1.73
C ARG A 75 -4.85 -13.08 -0.22
N MET A 76 -3.86 -12.60 0.52
CA MET A 76 -4.01 -12.30 1.95
C MET A 76 -4.98 -11.15 2.20
N GLY A 77 -5.01 -10.14 1.32
CA GLY A 77 -6.02 -9.08 1.36
C GLY A 77 -7.46 -9.61 1.30
N LEU A 78 -7.71 -10.62 0.47
CA LEU A 78 -9.01 -11.31 0.39
C LEU A 78 -9.28 -12.22 1.59
N ALA A 79 -8.27 -12.95 2.08
CA ALA A 79 -8.41 -13.77 3.29
C ALA A 79 -8.76 -12.92 4.52
N ALA A 80 -8.16 -11.73 4.64
CA ALA A 80 -8.47 -10.76 5.68
C ALA A 80 -9.91 -10.19 5.61
N LEU A 81 -10.61 -10.39 4.49
CA LEU A 81 -12.03 -10.07 4.31
C LEU A 81 -12.94 -11.28 4.57
N GLY A 82 -12.40 -12.40 5.08
CA GLY A 82 -13.15 -13.63 5.33
C GLY A 82 -13.52 -14.43 4.07
N GLN A 83 -13.01 -14.04 2.89
CA GLN A 83 -13.28 -14.73 1.63
C GLN A 83 -12.57 -16.09 1.53
N LYS A 84 -11.50 -16.26 2.31
CA LYS A 84 -10.70 -17.48 2.42
C LYS A 84 -10.19 -17.62 3.85
N PRO A 85 -10.01 -18.85 4.36
CA PRO A 85 -9.35 -19.07 5.64
C PRO A 85 -7.93 -18.50 5.62
N ALA A 86 -7.50 -17.98 6.76
CA ALA A 86 -6.10 -17.60 6.95
C ALA A 86 -5.21 -18.85 6.83
N PRO A 87 -4.05 -18.77 6.18
CA PRO A 87 -3.14 -19.90 6.10
C PRO A 87 -2.48 -20.12 7.48
N ASP A 88 -2.12 -21.37 7.78
CA ASP A 88 -1.42 -21.72 9.02
C ASP A 88 -0.07 -20.99 9.16
N ARG A 89 0.54 -20.63 8.03
CA ARG A 89 1.77 -19.83 7.94
C ARG A 89 1.63 -18.80 6.83
N LEU A 90 2.10 -17.58 7.09
CA LEU A 90 2.17 -16.54 6.07
C LEU A 90 3.16 -16.93 4.95
N PRO A 91 2.81 -16.74 3.67
CA PRO A 91 3.74 -16.90 2.56
C PRO A 91 4.95 -15.97 2.70
N ASP A 92 6.13 -16.42 2.29
CA ASP A 92 7.38 -15.64 2.41
C ASP A 92 7.28 -14.28 1.70
N GLU A 93 6.58 -14.20 0.56
CA GLU A 93 6.30 -12.93 -0.14
C GLU A 93 5.55 -11.92 0.76
N VAL A 94 4.59 -12.40 1.55
CA VAL A 94 3.79 -11.56 2.45
C VAL A 94 4.65 -11.09 3.62
N VAL A 95 5.48 -11.98 4.14
CA VAL A 95 6.44 -11.68 5.20
C VAL A 95 7.38 -10.56 4.73
N LEU A 96 8.04 -10.73 3.58
CA LEU A 96 8.93 -9.74 2.99
C LEU A 96 8.22 -8.41 2.72
N TYR A 97 7.01 -8.44 2.15
CA TYR A 97 6.23 -7.23 1.88
C TYR A 97 5.92 -6.43 3.16
N VAL A 98 5.53 -7.11 4.24
CA VAL A 98 5.27 -6.44 5.53
C VAL A 98 6.57 -5.91 6.13
N PHE A 99 7.65 -6.69 6.09
CA PHE A 99 8.97 -6.25 6.55
C PHE A 99 9.44 -5.01 5.80
N ASP A 100 9.44 -5.00 4.47
CA ASP A 100 9.91 -3.87 3.66
C ASP A 100 9.10 -2.59 3.93
N ARG A 101 7.77 -2.71 4.08
CA ARG A 101 6.92 -1.57 4.41
C ARG A 101 7.20 -1.02 5.80
N ASN A 102 7.50 -1.89 6.77
CA ASN A 102 7.86 -1.48 8.12
C ASN A 102 9.29 -0.93 8.17
N ALA A 103 10.24 -1.56 7.48
CA ALA A 103 11.64 -1.15 7.41
C ALA A 103 11.78 0.26 6.85
N ARG A 104 11.07 0.60 5.77
CA ARG A 104 11.02 1.98 5.25
C ARG A 104 10.56 3.01 6.28
N ALA A 105 9.64 2.63 7.17
CA ALA A 105 9.23 3.50 8.27
C ALA A 105 10.36 3.64 9.31
N TYR A 106 11.08 2.57 9.64
CA TYR A 106 12.23 2.62 10.54
C TYR A 106 13.42 3.40 9.97
N GLU A 107 13.81 3.17 8.71
CA GLU A 107 14.88 3.89 8.03
C GLU A 107 14.58 5.39 7.95
N SER A 108 13.35 5.75 7.58
CA SER A 108 12.92 7.17 7.56
C SER A 108 13.00 7.82 8.93
N ASN A 109 12.70 7.08 10.00
CA ASN A 109 12.81 7.58 11.37
C ASN A 109 14.28 7.73 11.79
N TYR A 110 15.14 6.79 11.40
CA TYR A 110 16.57 6.83 11.72
C TYR A 110 17.30 7.98 11.02
N GLU A 111 17.01 8.22 9.72
CA GLU A 111 17.57 9.36 8.99
C GLU A 111 17.13 10.71 9.57
N ARG A 112 15.87 10.84 9.98
CA ARG A 112 15.39 12.05 10.66
C ARG A 112 16.14 12.31 11.96
N LEU A 113 16.35 11.27 12.78
CA LEU A 113 17.13 11.39 14.02
C LEU A 113 18.58 11.81 13.73
N ARG A 114 19.22 11.17 12.75
CA ARG A 114 20.60 11.49 12.34
C ARG A 114 20.76 12.94 11.90
N ILE A 115 19.80 13.47 11.14
CA ILE A 115 19.79 14.88 10.70
C ILE A 115 19.60 15.82 11.89
N GLN A 116 18.69 15.50 12.81
CA GLN A 116 18.45 16.32 14.01
C GLN A 116 19.68 16.39 14.91
N GLU A 117 20.37 15.27 15.11
CA GLU A 117 21.64 15.25 15.85
C GLU A 117 22.74 16.06 15.17
N ALA A 118 22.81 16.04 13.84
CA ALA A 118 23.77 16.85 13.10
C ALA A 118 23.50 18.35 13.27
N ILE A 119 22.23 18.78 13.22
CA ILE A 119 21.83 20.17 13.45
C ILE A 119 22.21 20.61 14.87
N MET A 120 21.89 19.81 15.89
CA MET A 120 22.21 20.13 17.30
C MET A 120 23.72 20.22 17.58
N ARG A 121 24.57 19.61 16.75
CA ARG A 121 26.05 19.69 16.88
C ARG A 121 26.65 20.89 16.12
N MET A 122 25.85 21.57 15.29
CA MET A 122 26.28 22.73 14.51
C MET A 122 25.91 24.07 15.17
N GLU A 123 25.12 24.04 16.25
CA GLU A 123 24.80 25.16 17.15
C GLU A 123 25.76 25.19 18.36
#